data_AF-A0A0J7K902-F1
#
_entry.id   AF-A0A0J7K902-F1
#
_cell.length_a   1.000
_cell.length_b   1.000
_cell.length_c   1.000
_cell.angle_alpha   90.00
_cell.angle_beta   90.00
_cell.angle_gamma   90.00
#
_symmetry.space_group_name_H-M   'P 1'
#
loop_
_entity.id
_entity.type
_entity.pdbx_description
1 polymer ?
#
loop_
_entity_poly.entity_id
_entity_poly.type
_entity_poly.pdbx_seq_one_letter_code
_entity_poly.pdbx_strand_id
1 'polypeptide(L)'
;MKAETSDAIAAAILQQLKCDRLKSDKLLGLGIDGASVNVGAHHSVATVLRDINPDLIVVKCIYHSLHLAAKEACKILSRHLDFMVRETHSWFSVSTKRQIEYADVY
;
A
#
# COMPACT_ATOMS: atom_id res chain seq x y z
N MET A 1 -4.75 15.42 -3.69
CA MET A 1 -4.05 14.22 -4.19
C MET A 1 -4.39 14.08 -5.66
N LYS A 2 -3.41 14.17 -6.58
CA LYS A 2 -3.65 13.73 -7.97
C LYS A 2 -3.76 12.21 -7.93
N ALA A 3 -4.85 11.65 -8.45
CA ALA A 3 -4.96 10.20 -8.60
C ALA A 3 -3.89 9.76 -9.61
N GLU A 4 -2.88 9.05 -9.14
CA GLU A 4 -1.88 8.45 -10.02
C GLU A 4 -2.51 7.21 -10.65
N THR A 5 -2.69 7.24 -11.97
CA THR A 5 -3.26 6.13 -12.73
C THR A 5 -2.22 5.03 -12.92
N SER A 6 -2.69 3.81 -13.19
CA SER A 6 -1.82 2.67 -13.54
C SER A 6 -0.90 3.01 -14.73
N ASP A 7 -1.42 3.75 -15.71
CA ASP A 7 -0.64 4.21 -16.86
C ASP A 7 0.49 5.19 -16.48
N ALA A 8 0.21 6.14 -15.58
CA ALA A 8 1.23 7.09 -15.14
C ALA A 8 2.36 6.39 -14.39
N ILE A 9 2.03 5.43 -13.53
CA ILE A 9 3.01 4.63 -12.78
C ILE A 9 3.81 3.74 -13.74
N ALA A 10 3.14 3.03 -14.66
CA ALA A 10 3.82 2.19 -15.65
C ALA A 10 4.74 3.01 -16.56
N ALA A 11 4.29 4.19 -17.02
CA ALA A 11 5.10 5.09 -17.82
C ALA A 11 6.35 5.56 -17.06
N ALA A 12 6.21 5.91 -15.77
CA ALA A 12 7.35 6.30 -14.93
C ALA A 12 8.36 5.14 -14.78
N ILE A 13 7.90 3.91 -14.56
CA ILE A 13 8.76 2.71 -14.50
C ILE A 13 9.51 2.51 -15.82
N LEU A 14 8.80 2.57 -16.96
CA LEU A 14 9.40 2.38 -18.28
C LEU A 14 10.38 3.50 -18.63
N GLN A 15 10.09 4.73 -18.24
CA GLN A 15 11.00 5.86 -18.41
C GLN A 15 12.28 5.66 -17.59
N GLN A 16 12.15 5.22 -16.33
CA GLN A 16 13.30 4.94 -15.48
C GLN A 16 14.18 3.83 -16.06
N LEU A 17 13.58 2.71 -16.51
CA LEU A 17 14.31 1.63 -17.16
C LEU A 17 15.07 2.13 -18.41
N LYS A 18 14.47 3.01 -19.21
CA LYS A 18 15.15 3.63 -20.37
C LYS A 18 16.34 4.49 -19.94
N CYS A 19 16.19 5.31 -18.90
CA CYS A 19 17.28 6.12 -18.34
C CYS A 19 18.45 5.24 -17.86
N ASP A 20 18.12 4.09 -17.26
CA ASP A 20 19.10 3.10 -16.78
C ASP A 20 19.65 2.19 -17.90
N ARG A 21 19.23 2.41 -19.15
CA ARG A 21 19.58 1.60 -20.33
C ARG A 21 19.22 0.12 -20.19
N LEU A 22 18.19 -0.17 -19.39
CA LEU A 22 17.62 -1.50 -19.21
C LEU A 22 16.49 -1.70 -20.22
N LYS A 23 16.42 -2.91 -20.79
CA LYS A 23 15.37 -3.23 -21.74
C LYS A 23 14.10 -3.68 -21.01
N SER A 24 12.97 -3.07 -21.31
CA SER A 24 11.69 -3.35 -20.67
C SER A 24 11.15 -4.75 -20.96
N ASP A 25 11.49 -5.35 -22.10
CA ASP A 25 11.17 -6.75 -22.45
C ASP A 25 11.92 -7.78 -21.58
N LYS A 26 12.95 -7.34 -20.84
CA LYS A 26 13.70 -8.16 -19.89
C LYS A 26 13.24 -8.00 -18.45
N LEU A 27 12.19 -7.21 -18.20
CA LEU A 27 11.58 -7.11 -16.88
C LEU A 27 10.83 -8.41 -16.57
N LEU A 28 11.46 -9.29 -15.79
CA LEU A 28 10.88 -10.59 -15.42
C LEU A 28 10.10 -10.56 -14.11
N GLY A 29 10.50 -9.70 -13.16
CA GLY A 29 9.94 -9.66 -11.82
C GLY A 29 9.49 -8.26 -11.41
N LEU A 30 8.32 -8.18 -10.80
CA LEU A 30 7.78 -6.95 -10.21
C LEU A 30 7.28 -7.21 -8.79
N GLY A 31 7.94 -6.60 -7.80
CA GLY A 31 7.47 -6.55 -6.43
C GLY A 31 6.69 -5.25 -6.19
N ILE A 32 5.38 -5.33 -5.93
CA ILE A 32 4.53 -4.14 -5.78
C ILE A 32 3.45 -4.34 -4.71
N ASP A 33 2.90 -3.26 -4.17
CA ASP A 33 1.78 -3.37 -3.23
C ASP A 33 0.53 -3.99 -3.89
N GLY A 34 -0.36 -4.53 -3.05
CA GLY A 34 -1.54 -5.25 -3.50
C GLY A 34 -2.71 -4.36 -3.95
N ALA A 35 -2.52 -3.05 -4.12
CA ALA A 35 -3.60 -2.16 -4.51
C ALA A 35 -4.13 -2.47 -5.92
N SER A 36 -5.41 -2.17 -6.16
CA SER A 36 -6.07 -2.44 -7.44
C SER A 36 -5.40 -1.73 -8.62
N VAL A 37 -4.87 -0.52 -8.42
CA VAL A 37 -4.11 0.20 -9.46
C VAL A 37 -2.83 -0.55 -9.88
N ASN A 38 -2.25 -1.33 -8.97
CA ASN A 38 -0.97 -2.02 -9.19
C ASN A 38 -1.15 -3.45 -9.68
N VAL A 39 -2.09 -4.20 -9.11
CA VAL A 39 -2.28 -5.64 -9.37
C VAL A 39 -3.71 -6.02 -9.72
N GLY A 40 -4.56 -5.05 -10.01
CA GLY A 40 -5.94 -5.28 -10.44
C GLY A 40 -6.02 -6.12 -11.71
N ALA A 41 -7.11 -6.88 -11.85
CA ALA A 41 -7.34 -7.75 -13.00
C ALA A 41 -7.55 -6.98 -14.31
N HIS A 42 -8.04 -5.74 -14.22
CA HIS A 42 -8.30 -4.87 -15.36
C HIS A 42 -7.49 -3.59 -15.21
N HIS A 43 -6.71 -3.26 -16.24
CA HIS A 43 -6.01 -1.99 -16.40
C HIS A 43 -5.18 -1.54 -15.19
N SER A 44 -4.28 -2.42 -14.73
CA SER A 44 -3.33 -2.16 -13.66
C SER A 44 -1.89 -2.05 -14.17
N VAL A 45 -0.97 -1.57 -13.33
CA VAL A 45 0.48 -1.54 -13.65
C VAL A 45 0.97 -2.92 -14.08
N ALA A 46 0.53 -3.97 -13.37
CA ALA A 46 0.85 -5.35 -13.69
C ALA A 46 0.33 -5.79 -15.06
N THR A 47 -0.88 -5.39 -15.47
CA THR A 47 -1.39 -5.76 -16.80
C THR A 47 -0.65 -5.02 -17.90
N VAL A 48 -0.41 -3.71 -17.73
CA VAL A 48 0.33 -2.90 -18.71
C VAL A 48 1.76 -3.42 -18.93
N LEU A 49 2.46 -3.81 -17.85
CA LEU A 49 3.81 -4.35 -17.97
C LEU A 49 3.82 -5.79 -18.52
N ARG A 50 2.74 -6.56 -18.31
CA ARG A 50 2.58 -7.90 -18.89
C ARG A 50 2.34 -7.87 -20.40
N ASP A 51 1.76 -6.80 -20.94
CA ASP A 51 1.66 -6.59 -22.39
C ASP A 51 3.04 -6.42 -23.06
N ILE A 52 4.04 -5.96 -22.30
CA ILE A 52 5.43 -5.79 -22.77
C ILE A 52 6.23 -7.09 -22.61
N ASN A 53 6.09 -7.75 -21.46
CA ASN A 53 6.67 -9.06 -21.22
C ASN A 53 5.61 -10.01 -20.62
N PRO A 54 5.06 -10.95 -21.43
CA PRO A 54 4.07 -11.91 -20.97
C PRO A 54 4.54 -12.78 -19.80
N ASP A 55 5.85 -13.01 -19.69
CA ASP A 55 6.47 -13.85 -18.65
C ASP A 55 6.65 -13.11 -17.31
N LEU A 56 6.12 -11.87 -17.17
CA LEU A 56 6.24 -11.07 -15.97
C LEU A 56 5.62 -11.75 -14.74
N ILE A 57 6.47 -12.00 -13.74
CA ILE A 57 6.11 -12.50 -12.42
C ILE A 57 5.83 -11.31 -11.51
N VAL A 58 4.60 -11.24 -10.99
CA VAL A 58 4.19 -10.17 -10.06
C VAL A 58 4.08 -10.75 -8.65
N VAL A 59 4.88 -10.22 -7.75
CA VAL A 59 4.90 -10.58 -6.33
C VAL A 59 4.24 -9.46 -5.54
N LYS A 60 3.11 -9.77 -4.89
CA LYS A 60 2.41 -8.81 -4.03
C LYS A 60 3.20 -8.60 -2.73
N CYS A 61 3.16 -7.38 -2.21
CA CYS A 61 3.79 -7.05 -0.94
C CYS A 61 3.17 -7.84 0.23
N ILE A 62 3.99 -8.63 0.92
CA ILE A 62 3.60 -9.45 2.08
C ILE A 62 3.03 -8.58 3.20
N TYR A 63 3.63 -7.40 3.45
CA TYR A 63 3.15 -6.48 4.48
C TYR A 63 1.73 -5.99 4.22
N HIS A 64 1.40 -5.70 2.96
CA HIS A 64 0.05 -5.28 2.61
C HIS A 64 -0.96 -6.42 2.82
N SER A 65 -0.58 -7.66 2.46
CA SER A 65 -1.40 -8.85 2.71
C SER A 65 -1.62 -9.10 4.20
N LEU A 66 -0.58 -8.98 5.04
CA LEU A 66 -0.69 -9.11 6.50
C LEU A 66 -1.56 -8.02 7.11
N HIS A 67 -1.38 -6.77 6.68
CA HIS A 67 -2.22 -5.65 7.10
C HIS A 67 -3.70 -5.92 6.76
N LEU A 68 -4.00 -6.39 5.55
CA LEU A 68 -5.36 -6.69 5.15
C LEU A 68 -5.96 -7.83 5.98
N ALA A 69 -5.20 -8.90 6.23
CA ALA A 69 -5.63 -9.99 7.10
C ALA A 69 -5.95 -9.50 8.53
N ALA A 70 -5.06 -8.70 9.12
CA ALA A 70 -5.29 -8.10 10.44
C ALA A 70 -6.52 -7.18 10.45
N LYS A 71 -6.67 -6.33 9.42
CA LYS A 71 -7.83 -5.45 9.25
C LYS A 71 -9.14 -6.23 9.20
N GLU A 72 -9.19 -7.32 8.42
CA GLU A 72 -10.38 -8.17 8.35
C GLU A 72 -10.66 -8.89 9.68
N ALA A 73 -9.62 -9.37 10.37
CA ALA A 73 -9.76 -9.95 11.71
C ALA A 73 -10.32 -8.93 12.72
N CYS A 74 -9.88 -7.66 12.65
CA CYS A 74 -10.41 -6.59 13.50
C CYS A 74 -11.90 -6.31 13.27
N LYS A 75 -12.49 -6.65 12.11
CA LYS A 75 -13.94 -6.49 11.90
C LYS A 75 -14.78 -7.45 12.74
N ILE A 76 -14.18 -8.55 13.22
CA ILE A 76 -14.83 -9.53 14.10
C ILE A 76 -14.76 -9.07 15.56
N LEU A 77 -13.79 -8.22 15.91
CA LEU A 77 -13.70 -7.65 17.25
C LEU A 77 -14.94 -6.80 17.57
N SER A 78 -15.27 -6.72 18.86
CA SER A 78 -16.40 -5.90 19.28
C SER A 78 -16.14 -4.42 18.94
N ARG A 79 -17.16 -3.75 18.40
CA ARG A 79 -17.05 -2.33 18.03
C ARG A 79 -16.66 -1.43 19.21
N HIS A 80 -16.98 -1.85 20.43
CA HIS A 80 -16.62 -1.11 21.65
C HIS A 80 -15.10 -1.07 21.89
N LEU A 81 -14.37 -2.14 21.57
CA LEU A 81 -12.92 -2.16 21.70
C LEU A 81 -12.27 -1.24 20.66
N ASP A 82 -12.71 -1.32 19.40
CA ASP A 82 -12.23 -0.42 18.34
C ASP A 82 -12.49 1.05 18.68
N PHE A 83 -13.71 1.36 19.15
CA PHE A 83 -14.06 2.71 19.62
C PHE A 83 -13.16 3.16 20.77
N MET A 84 -13.02 2.35 21.83
CA MET A 84 -12.22 2.71 23.00
C MET A 84 -10.77 3.00 22.62
N VAL A 85 -10.14 2.14 21.82
CA VAL A 85 -8.76 2.33 21.37
C VAL A 85 -8.63 3.58 20.51
N ARG A 86 -9.52 3.77 19.54
CA ARG A 86 -9.48 4.92 18.62
C ARG A 86 -9.71 6.23 19.35
N GLU A 87 -10.71 6.32 20.22
CA GLU A 87 -11.03 7.55 20.95
C GLU A 87 -9.95 7.86 22.00
N THR A 88 -9.41 6.86 22.69
CA THR A 88 -8.29 7.06 23.62
C THR A 88 -7.07 7.61 22.88
N HIS A 89 -6.67 6.99 21.77
CA HIS A 89 -5.59 7.49 20.94
C HIS A 89 -5.87 8.92 20.47
N SER A 90 -7.07 9.18 19.94
CA SER A 90 -7.45 10.49 19.41
C SER A 90 -7.44 11.58 20.48
N TRP A 91 -7.87 11.25 21.70
CA TRP A 91 -7.87 12.17 22.85
C TRP A 91 -6.46 12.63 23.21
N PHE A 92 -5.49 11.72 23.20
CA PHE A 92 -4.09 12.02 23.49
C PHE A 92 -3.35 12.62 22.30
N SER A 93 -3.61 12.15 21.06
CA SER A 93 -2.86 12.56 19.88
C SER A 93 -3.02 14.05 19.56
N VAL A 94 -4.14 14.65 19.95
CA VAL A 94 -4.45 16.07 19.66
C VAL A 94 -3.88 17.04 20.70
N SER A 95 -3.33 16.57 21.82
CA SER A 95 -2.85 17.44 22.89
C SER A 95 -1.61 16.91 23.59
N THR A 96 -0.48 17.56 23.34
CA THR A 96 0.77 17.32 24.07
C THR A 96 0.60 17.55 25.57
N LYS A 97 -0.23 18.53 25.98
CA LYS A 97 -0.53 18.78 27.39
C LYS A 97 -1.14 17.55 28.07
N ARG A 98 -2.14 16.91 27.45
CA ARG A 98 -2.76 15.69 27.99
C ARG A 98 -1.78 14.53 28.10
N GLN A 99 -0.82 14.43 27.19
CA GLN A 99 0.23 13.41 27.24
C GLN A 99 1.18 13.66 28.43
N ILE A 100 1.60 14.91 28.63
CA ILE A 100 2.46 15.29 29.76
C ILE A 100 1.74 15.05 31.09
N GLU A 101 0.51 15.56 31.23
CA GLU A 101 -0.29 15.38 32.45
C GLU A 101 -0.54 13.90 32.77
N TYR A 102 -0.70 13.04 31.76
CA TYR A 102 -0.85 11.60 31.98
C TYR A 102 0.47 10.92 32.38
N ALA A 103 1.59 11.36 31.80
CA ALA A 103 2.92 10.87 32.18
C ALA A 103 3.33 11.30 33.60
N ASP A 104 2.83 12.43 34.11
CA ASP A 104 3.10 12.85 35.49
C ASP A 104 2.33 12.01 36.54
N VAL A 105 1.30 11.27 36.12
CA VAL A 105 0.49 10.41 37.01
C VAL A 105 1.10 9.01 37.19
N TYR A 106 1.99 8.56 36.30
CA TYR A 106 2.60 7.22 36.29
C TYR A 106 4.11 7.25 36.03
#